data_AF-A0A7N0ZVQ0-F1
#
_entry.id   AF-A0A7N0ZVQ0-F1
#
_cell.length_a   1.000
_cell.length_b   1.000
_cell.length_c   1.000
_cell.angle_alpha   90.00
_cell.angle_beta   90.00
_cell.angle_gamma   90.00
#
_symmetry.space_group_name_H-M   'P 1'
#
loop_
_entity.id
_entity.type
_entity.pdbx_description
1 polymer ?
#
loop_
_entity_poly.entity_id
_entity_poly.type
_entity_poly.pdbx_seq_one_letter_code
_entity_poly.pdbx_strand_id
1 'polypeptide(L)'
;MVMCIGILNPPISVLSSLDGLQLRVEQLSHRTVVGVACAVLVGQFALQHRGTYRVAFIFPPVVLVWLLSIAGIGVYNVIHWNPRIYRAFSPHYIYLYFQQTGKEGWLSLGNVFLAITGTEVMFADLGNFTAASLRVAFICFVYPCLVLQYLGQAAFISKNFSAVPASFYASIPGKLT
;
A
#
# COMPACT_ATOMS: atom_id res chain seq x y z
N MET A 1 0.85 -21.70 -8.63
CA MET A 1 0.47 -20.42 -7.98
C MET A 1 1.16 -20.24 -6.63
N VAL A 2 1.04 -21.20 -5.70
CA VAL A 2 1.65 -21.12 -4.35
C VAL A 2 3.18 -20.91 -4.36
N MET A 3 3.92 -21.58 -5.25
CA MET A 3 5.37 -21.38 -5.36
C MET A 3 5.76 -19.98 -5.84
N CYS A 4 5.02 -19.38 -6.78
CA CYS A 4 5.28 -18.01 -7.24
C CYS A 4 5.03 -16.99 -6.13
N ILE A 5 3.96 -17.15 -5.34
CA ILE A 5 3.62 -16.25 -4.24
C ILE A 5 4.67 -16.35 -3.12
N GLY A 6 5.08 -17.57 -2.74
CA GLY A 6 6.07 -17.77 -1.67
C GLY A 6 7.50 -17.32 -2.03
N ILE A 7 7.90 -17.44 -3.30
CA ILE A 7 9.26 -17.12 -3.74
C ILE A 7 9.40 -15.66 -4.17
N LEU A 8 8.43 -15.10 -4.89
CA LEU A 8 8.55 -13.76 -5.50
C LEU A 8 8.11 -12.63 -4.56
N ASN A 9 7.10 -12.87 -3.72
CA ASN A 9 6.50 -11.81 -2.93
C ASN A 9 7.44 -11.23 -1.84
N PRO A 10 8.24 -12.05 -1.11
CA PRO A 10 9.16 -11.50 -0.11
C PRO A 10 10.25 -10.59 -0.73
N PRO A 11 10.95 -11.00 -1.81
CA PRO A 11 11.89 -10.11 -2.49
C PRO A 11 11.25 -8.83 -3.02
N ILE A 12 10.09 -8.93 -3.69
CA ILE A 12 9.39 -7.77 -4.25
C ILE A 12 8.96 -6.79 -3.16
N SER A 13 8.46 -7.29 -2.02
CA SER A 13 8.05 -6.45 -0.89
C SER A 13 9.23 -5.72 -0.24
N VAL A 14 10.35 -6.42 -0.02
CA VAL A 14 11.57 -5.83 0.56
C VAL A 14 12.17 -4.79 -0.39
N LEU A 15 12.27 -5.10 -1.68
CA LEU A 15 12.78 -4.15 -2.68
C LEU A 15 11.89 -2.90 -2.75
N SER A 16 10.56 -3.07 -2.81
CA SER A 16 9.62 -1.94 -2.83
C SER A 16 9.75 -1.05 -1.58
N SER A 17 10.01 -1.64 -0.41
CA SER A 17 10.24 -0.87 0.82
C SER A 17 11.53 -0.04 0.77
N LEU A 18 12.58 -0.57 0.12
CA LEU A 18 13.88 0.07 0.01
C LEU A 18 13.92 1.13 -1.09
N ASP A 19 13.21 0.92 -2.20
CA ASP A 19 12.98 1.94 -3.22
C ASP A 19 12.27 3.17 -2.60
N GLY A 20 11.31 2.91 -1.70
CA GLY A 20 10.68 3.94 -0.89
C GLY A 20 11.64 4.73 -0.01
N LEU A 21 12.63 4.05 0.58
CA LEU A 21 13.67 4.68 1.39
C LEU A 21 14.65 5.48 0.53
N GLN A 22 14.99 4.98 -0.67
CA GLN A 22 15.89 5.64 -1.61
C GLN A 22 15.35 6.99 -2.07
N LEU A 23 14.03 7.13 -2.24
CA LEU A 23 13.39 8.42 -2.54
C LEU A 23 13.63 9.49 -1.47
N ARG A 24 13.93 9.10 -0.23
CA ARG A 24 14.21 10.03 0.88
C ARG A 24 15.70 10.23 1.12
N VAL A 25 16.52 9.24 0.78
CA VAL A 25 17.98 9.25 0.98
C VAL A 25 18.64 9.09 -0.39
N GLU A 26 18.78 10.20 -1.12
CA GLU A 26 19.40 10.28 -2.45
C GLU A 26 20.85 9.76 -2.51
N GLN A 27 21.51 9.58 -1.36
CA GLN A 27 22.91 9.14 -1.26
C GLN A 27 23.11 7.61 -1.30
N LEU A 28 22.05 6.81 -1.38
CA LEU A 28 22.18 5.34 -1.43
C LEU A 28 22.44 4.87 -2.87
N SER A 29 23.64 4.36 -3.11
CA SER A 29 23.97 3.67 -4.37
C SER A 29 23.08 2.43 -4.55
N HIS A 30 22.61 2.18 -5.78
CA HIS A 30 21.77 1.03 -6.14
C HIS A 30 22.37 -0.31 -5.66
N ARG A 31 23.70 -0.43 -5.68
CA ARG A 31 24.39 -1.64 -5.20
C ARG A 31 24.24 -1.85 -3.68
N THR A 32 24.20 -0.76 -2.91
CA THR A 32 23.98 -0.80 -1.47
C THR A 32 22.54 -1.17 -1.15
N VAL A 33 21.57 -0.66 -1.91
CA VAL A 33 20.15 -1.00 -1.77
C VAL A 33 19.93 -2.50 -1.92
N VAL A 34 20.47 -3.11 -2.98
CA VAL A 34 20.37 -4.55 -3.21
C VAL A 34 21.05 -5.35 -2.10
N GLY A 35 22.23 -4.91 -1.63
CA GLY A 35 22.93 -5.55 -0.53
C GLY A 35 22.13 -5.56 0.79
N VAL A 36 21.50 -4.43 1.12
CA VAL A 36 20.60 -4.32 2.29
C VAL A 36 19.37 -5.19 2.10
N ALA A 37 18.77 -5.24 0.90
CA ALA A 37 17.64 -6.12 0.60
C ALA A 37 17.97 -7.59 0.88
N CYS A 38 19.11 -8.07 0.39
CA CYS A 38 19.59 -9.43 0.65
C CYS A 38 19.81 -9.68 2.15
N ALA A 39 20.41 -8.73 2.88
CA ALA A 39 20.64 -8.86 4.31
C ALA A 39 19.32 -8.93 5.10
N VAL A 40 18.33 -8.09 4.76
CA VAL A 40 17.00 -8.09 5.37
C VAL A 40 16.28 -9.40 5.09
N LEU A 41 16.32 -9.91 3.85
CA LEU A 41 15.72 -11.20 3.49
C LEU A 41 16.34 -12.35 4.29
N VAL A 42 17.67 -12.44 4.34
CA VAL A 42 18.37 -13.48 5.13
C VAL A 42 18.01 -13.37 6.60
N GLY A 43 17.97 -12.14 7.15
CA GLY A 43 17.56 -11.89 8.53
C GLY A 43 16.13 -12.32 8.83
N GLN A 44 15.18 -12.02 7.93
CA GLN A 44 13.78 -12.42 8.06
C GLN A 44 13.63 -13.95 8.01
N PHE A 45 14.26 -14.63 7.05
CA PHE A 45 14.21 -16.10 6.96
C PHE A 45 14.91 -16.77 8.15
N ALA A 46 16.03 -16.24 8.63
CA ALA A 46 16.71 -16.74 9.81
C ALA A 46 15.86 -16.58 11.09
N LEU A 47 15.10 -15.48 11.19
CA LEU A 47 14.19 -15.23 12.31
C LEU A 47 12.98 -16.16 12.27
N GLN A 48 12.45 -16.47 11.08
CA GLN A 48 11.34 -17.42 10.90
C GLN A 48 11.70 -18.82 11.43
N HIS A 49 12.96 -19.26 11.31
CA HIS A 49 13.42 -20.54 11.84
C HIS A 49 13.33 -20.66 13.38
N ARG A 50 13.36 -19.54 14.13
CA ARG A 50 13.34 -19.53 15.60
C ARG A 50 11.94 -19.51 16.23
N GLY A 51 10.89 -19.57 15.42
CA GLY A 51 9.51 -19.72 15.89
C GLY A 51 8.60 -18.63 15.35
N THR A 52 7.88 -18.97 14.27
CA THR A 52 6.91 -18.12 13.57
C THR A 52 5.86 -17.52 14.52
N TYR A 53 5.49 -18.24 15.58
CA TYR A 53 4.48 -17.81 16.55
C TYR A 53 4.84 -16.52 17.31
N ARG A 54 6.11 -16.36 17.76
CA ARG A 54 6.52 -15.15 18.50
C ARG A 54 6.66 -13.94 17.59
N VAL A 55 7.14 -14.14 16.37
CA VAL A 55 7.29 -13.07 15.38
C VAL A 55 5.91 -12.61 14.88
N ALA A 56 4.98 -13.55 14.67
CA ALA A 56 3.60 -13.28 14.24
C ALA A 56 2.83 -12.36 15.20
N PHE A 57 3.16 -12.32 16.49
CA PHE A 57 2.49 -11.45 17.45
C PHE A 57 2.91 -9.97 17.37
N ILE A 58 4.12 -9.68 16.85
CA ILE A 58 4.66 -8.32 16.75
C ILE A 58 4.15 -7.60 15.49
N PHE A 59 3.81 -8.34 14.43
CA PHE A 59 3.35 -7.74 13.18
C PHE A 59 2.02 -6.98 13.29
N PRO A 60 0.96 -7.50 13.93
CA PRO A 60 -0.32 -6.80 14.04
C PRO A 60 -0.22 -5.38 14.62
N PRO A 61 0.41 -5.13 15.78
CA PRO A 61 0.51 -3.77 16.32
C PRO A 61 1.30 -2.83 15.41
N VAL A 62 2.35 -3.31 14.75
CA VAL A 62 3.13 -2.50 13.79
C VAL A 62 2.27 -2.11 12.58
N VAL A 63 1.53 -3.06 12.02
CA VAL A 63 0.61 -2.80 10.90
C VAL A 63 -0.51 -1.85 11.31
N LEU A 64 -1.05 -1.98 12.52
CA LEU A 64 -2.08 -1.05 13.04
C LEU A 64 -1.55 0.38 13.13
N VAL A 65 -0.35 0.58 13.70
CA VAL A 65 0.27 1.92 13.79
C VAL A 65 0.51 2.49 12.39
N TRP A 66 0.98 1.67 11.46
CA TRP A 66 1.19 2.08 10.08
C TRP A 66 -0.13 2.46 9.38
N LEU A 67 -1.18 1.65 9.52
CA LEU A 67 -2.52 1.91 8.97
C LEU A 67 -3.13 3.20 9.52
N LEU A 68 -3.00 3.45 10.83
CA LEU A 68 -3.46 4.70 11.44
C LEU A 68 -2.66 5.91 10.94
N SER A 69 -1.35 5.75 10.73
CA SER A 69 -0.49 6.81 10.23
C SER A 69 -0.90 7.22 8.82
N ILE A 70 -1.11 6.27 7.91
CA ILE A 70 -1.57 6.57 6.55
C ILE A 70 -3.00 7.14 6.56
N ALA A 71 -3.89 6.63 7.42
CA ALA A 71 -5.24 7.16 7.55
C ALA A 71 -5.21 8.64 7.98
N GLY A 72 -4.38 8.99 8.95
CA GLY A 72 -4.19 10.38 9.40
C GLY A 72 -3.66 11.31 8.30
N ILE A 73 -2.67 10.86 7.53
CA ILE A 73 -2.15 11.59 6.37
C ILE A 73 -3.24 11.76 5.29
N GLY A 74 -4.03 10.71 5.06
CA GLY A 74 -5.19 10.74 4.18
C GLY A 74 -6.20 11.82 4.58
N VAL A 75 -6.64 11.85 5.84
CA VAL A 75 -7.56 12.88 6.37
C VAL A 75 -6.97 14.27 6.18
N TYR A 76 -5.72 14.46 6.56
CA TYR A 76 -5.03 15.74 6.45
C TYR A 76 -5.06 16.25 5.00
N ASN A 77 -4.74 15.39 4.04
CA ASN A 77 -4.71 15.78 2.63
C ASN A 77 -6.10 16.05 2.05
N VAL A 78 -7.12 15.29 2.46
CA VAL A 78 -8.51 15.55 2.05
C VAL A 78 -8.97 16.93 2.54
N ILE A 79 -8.69 17.28 3.79
CA ILE A 79 -9.11 18.57 4.37
C ILE A 79 -8.32 19.73 3.75
N HIS A 80 -6.99 19.57 3.60
CA HIS A 80 -6.11 20.66 3.17
C HIS A 80 -6.20 20.95 1.67
N TRP A 81 -6.22 19.91 0.82
CA TRP A 81 -6.10 20.09 -0.63
C TRP A 81 -7.45 20.15 -1.35
N ASN A 82 -8.39 19.26 -1.00
CA ASN A 82 -9.69 19.23 -1.67
C ASN A 82 -10.78 18.50 -0.85
N PRO A 83 -11.61 19.22 -0.08
CA PRO A 83 -12.70 18.60 0.66
C PRO A 83 -13.84 18.10 -0.23
N ARG A 84 -13.87 18.41 -1.54
CA ARG A 84 -14.90 17.91 -2.48
C ARG A 84 -14.58 16.54 -3.08
N ILE A 85 -13.47 15.92 -2.69
CA ILE A 85 -13.02 14.62 -3.20
C ILE A 85 -14.01 13.48 -2.89
N TYR A 86 -14.91 13.64 -1.91
CA TYR A 86 -15.98 12.67 -1.62
C TYR A 86 -16.91 12.43 -2.81
N ARG A 87 -16.99 13.37 -3.77
CA ARG A 87 -17.76 13.16 -5.01
C ARG A 87 -17.18 12.04 -5.88
N ALA A 88 -15.90 11.67 -5.68
CA ALA A 88 -15.26 10.56 -6.38
C ALA A 88 -15.92 9.20 -6.12
N PHE A 89 -16.70 9.05 -5.03
CA PHE A 89 -17.49 7.85 -4.80
C PHE A 89 -18.69 7.70 -5.76
N SER A 90 -19.05 8.76 -6.49
CA SER A 90 -20.15 8.68 -7.44
C SER A 90 -19.75 7.82 -8.65
N PRO A 91 -20.55 6.78 -9.00
CA PRO A 91 -20.31 5.95 -10.17
C PRO A 91 -20.45 6.73 -11.49
N HIS A 92 -20.88 7.98 -11.45
CA HIS A 92 -20.88 8.83 -12.64
C HIS A 92 -19.46 9.11 -13.16
N TYR A 93 -18.47 9.25 -12.26
CA TYR A 93 -17.09 9.57 -12.65
C TYR A 93 -16.38 8.39 -13.31
N ILE A 94 -16.70 7.16 -12.95
CA ILE A 94 -16.09 5.99 -13.61
C ILE A 94 -16.58 5.86 -15.04
N TYR A 95 -17.86 6.16 -15.30
CA TYR A 95 -18.41 6.16 -16.66
C TYR A 95 -17.76 7.25 -17.52
N LEU A 96 -17.65 8.48 -16.99
CA LEU A 96 -16.97 9.57 -17.67
C LEU A 96 -15.49 9.25 -17.93
N TYR A 97 -14.82 8.61 -16.98
CA TYR A 97 -13.42 8.18 -17.13
C TYR A 97 -13.24 7.19 -18.27
N PHE A 98 -14.11 6.18 -18.37
CA PHE A 98 -14.04 5.22 -19.49
C PHE A 98 -14.39 5.85 -20.83
N GLN A 99 -15.33 6.79 -20.86
CA GLN A 99 -15.72 7.50 -22.07
C GLN A 99 -14.60 8.40 -22.61
N GLN A 100 -13.84 9.06 -21.72
CA GLN A 100 -12.77 9.98 -22.10
C GLN A 100 -11.43 9.27 -22.37
N THR A 101 -11.11 8.23 -21.60
CA THR A 101 -9.77 7.61 -21.58
C THR A 101 -9.67 6.41 -22.53
N GLY A 102 -10.81 5.84 -22.93
CA GLY A 102 -10.88 4.77 -23.94
C GLY A 102 -9.95 3.59 -23.63
N LYS A 103 -8.98 3.32 -24.51
CA LYS A 103 -8.03 2.19 -24.40
C LYS A 103 -7.12 2.26 -23.17
N GLU A 104 -6.71 3.45 -22.76
CA GLU A 104 -5.87 3.63 -21.57
C GLU A 104 -6.64 3.33 -20.28
N GLY A 105 -7.95 3.59 -20.26
CA GLY A 105 -8.82 3.24 -19.14
C GLY A 105 -8.93 1.72 -18.94
N TRP A 106 -8.93 0.96 -20.04
CA TRP A 106 -8.88 -0.51 -19.98
C TRP A 106 -7.57 -1.04 -19.41
N LEU A 107 -6.43 -0.44 -19.77
CA LEU A 107 -5.12 -0.81 -19.21
C LEU A 107 -5.06 -0.48 -17.71
N SER A 108 -5.58 0.68 -17.29
CA SER A 108 -5.65 1.04 -15.86
C SER A 108 -6.51 0.07 -15.05
N LEU A 109 -7.56 -0.51 -15.66
CA LEU A 109 -8.38 -1.53 -15.00
C LEU A 109 -7.58 -2.80 -14.69
N GLY A 110 -6.57 -3.12 -15.51
CA GLY A 110 -5.64 -4.22 -15.25
C GLY A 110 -4.92 -4.09 -13.91
N ASN A 111 -4.55 -2.87 -13.50
CA ASN A 111 -3.94 -2.62 -12.18
C ASN A 111 -4.92 -2.90 -11.04
N VAL A 112 -6.21 -2.60 -11.24
CA VAL A 112 -7.28 -2.92 -10.27
C VAL A 112 -7.46 -4.43 -10.15
N PHE A 113 -7.49 -5.14 -11.28
CA PHE A 113 -7.53 -6.62 -11.28
C PHE A 113 -6.30 -7.23 -10.61
N LEU A 114 -5.11 -6.65 -10.80
CA LEU A 114 -3.90 -7.08 -10.10
C LEU A 114 -4.01 -6.90 -8.58
N ALA A 115 -4.70 -5.87 -8.10
CA ALA A 115 -4.96 -5.72 -6.66
C ALA A 115 -5.91 -6.80 -6.11
N ILE A 116 -6.84 -7.31 -6.93
CA ILE A 116 -7.77 -8.38 -6.53
C ILE A 116 -7.03 -9.69 -6.27
N THR A 117 -5.96 -10.01 -7.01
CA THR A 117 -5.20 -11.25 -6.77
C THR A 117 -4.53 -11.27 -5.39
N GLY A 118 -4.27 -10.11 -4.78
CA GLY A 118 -3.80 -10.01 -3.40
C GLY A 118 -4.80 -10.53 -2.36
N THR A 119 -6.10 -10.55 -2.69
CA THR A 119 -7.13 -11.10 -1.78
C THR A 119 -7.00 -12.61 -1.60
N GLU A 120 -6.46 -13.33 -2.60
CA GLU A 120 -6.23 -14.78 -2.52
C GLU A 120 -5.24 -15.14 -1.40
N VAL A 121 -4.26 -14.27 -1.13
CA VAL A 121 -3.31 -14.43 -0.01
C VAL A 121 -4.03 -14.29 1.32
N MET A 122 -4.96 -13.34 1.46
CA MET A 122 -5.83 -13.24 2.63
C MET A 122 -6.69 -14.50 2.84
N PHE A 123 -7.15 -15.13 1.75
CA PHE A 123 -7.93 -16.37 1.83
C PHE A 123 -7.05 -17.59 2.14
N ALA A 124 -5.78 -17.61 1.74
CA ALA A 124 -4.86 -18.69 2.08
C ALA A 124 -4.60 -18.79 3.61
N ASP A 125 -4.64 -17.65 4.31
CA ASP A 125 -4.43 -17.58 5.77
C ASP A 125 -5.67 -17.93 6.62
N LEU A 126 -6.80 -18.29 6.00
CA LEU A 126 -8.00 -18.80 6.69
C LEU A 126 -7.75 -20.10 7.47
N GLY A 127 -6.65 -20.80 7.22
CA GLY A 127 -6.24 -21.97 8.01
C GLY A 127 -5.84 -21.63 9.45
N ASN A 128 -5.41 -20.39 9.72
CA ASN A 128 -4.93 -19.94 11.04
C ASN A 128 -5.93 -19.02 11.76
N PHE A 129 -6.85 -18.38 11.04
CA PHE A 129 -7.81 -17.41 11.59
C PHE A 129 -9.23 -17.66 11.08
N THR A 130 -10.23 -17.34 11.90
CA THR A 130 -11.64 -17.47 11.47
C THR A 130 -11.99 -16.42 10.42
N ALA A 131 -12.77 -16.84 9.41
CA ALA A 131 -13.23 -15.95 8.33
C ALA A 131 -13.97 -14.71 8.85
N ALA A 132 -14.73 -14.86 9.94
CA ALA A 132 -15.45 -13.76 10.57
C ALA A 132 -14.50 -12.70 11.14
N SER A 133 -13.44 -13.12 11.85
CA SER A 133 -12.45 -12.19 12.42
C SER A 133 -11.74 -11.39 11.34
N LEU A 134 -11.34 -12.06 10.25
CA LEU A 134 -10.66 -11.42 9.13
C LEU A 134 -11.59 -10.42 8.42
N ARG A 135 -12.84 -10.79 8.17
CA ARG A 135 -13.84 -9.92 7.53
C ARG A 135 -14.12 -8.67 8.36
N VAL A 136 -14.29 -8.81 9.68
CA VAL A 136 -14.53 -7.66 10.57
C VAL A 136 -13.31 -6.74 10.60
N ALA A 137 -12.10 -7.27 10.79
CA ALA A 137 -10.88 -6.46 10.78
C ALA A 137 -10.69 -5.72 9.44
N PHE A 138 -10.98 -6.38 8.32
CA PHE A 138 -10.84 -5.77 7.01
C PHE A 138 -11.87 -4.66 6.78
N ILE A 139 -13.17 -4.93 6.99
CA ILE A 139 -14.24 -3.96 6.72
C ILE A 139 -14.20 -2.79 7.71
N CYS A 140 -13.96 -3.05 8.99
CA CYS A 140 -14.02 -2.02 10.02
C CYS A 140 -12.75 -1.18 10.12
N PHE A 141 -11.59 -1.72 9.71
CA PHE A 141 -10.30 -1.05 9.95
C PHE A 141 -9.47 -0.88 8.68
N VAL A 142 -9.10 -1.97 8.01
CA VAL A 142 -8.18 -1.89 6.86
C VAL A 142 -8.79 -1.11 5.71
N TYR A 143 -10.03 -1.44 5.33
CA TYR A 143 -10.76 -0.81 4.24
C TYR A 143 -10.92 0.71 4.41
N PRO A 144 -11.45 1.24 5.54
CA PRO A 144 -11.56 2.69 5.69
C PRO A 144 -10.20 3.39 5.70
N CYS A 145 -9.16 2.81 6.30
CA CYS A 145 -7.82 3.38 6.27
C CYS A 145 -7.27 3.50 4.84
N LEU A 146 -7.42 2.44 4.04
CA LEU A 146 -6.97 2.41 2.65
C LEU A 146 -7.75 3.41 1.79
N VAL A 147 -9.08 3.41 1.90
CA VAL A 147 -9.93 4.36 1.16
C VAL A 147 -9.53 5.79 1.46
N LEU A 148 -9.30 6.11 2.74
CA LEU A 148 -8.92 7.46 3.18
C LEU A 148 -7.54 7.87 2.65
N GLN A 149 -6.59 6.95 2.61
CA GLN A 149 -5.28 7.17 2.00
C GLN A 149 -5.40 7.45 0.49
N TYR A 150 -6.17 6.65 -0.25
CA TYR A 150 -6.37 6.86 -1.69
C TYR A 150 -7.10 8.18 -2.00
N LEU A 151 -8.10 8.55 -1.19
CA LEU A 151 -8.76 9.86 -1.31
C LEU A 151 -7.79 11.01 -1.05
N GLY A 152 -6.93 10.89 -0.03
CA GLY A 152 -5.89 11.88 0.26
C GLY A 152 -4.90 12.04 -0.89
N GLN A 153 -4.46 10.94 -1.49
CA GLN A 153 -3.59 10.97 -2.67
C GLN A 153 -4.28 11.61 -3.88
N ALA A 154 -5.54 11.25 -4.16
CA ALA A 154 -6.31 11.85 -5.24
C ALA A 154 -6.52 13.36 -5.03
N ALA A 155 -6.79 13.79 -3.80
CA ALA A 155 -6.90 15.19 -3.44
C ALA A 155 -5.59 15.96 -3.67
N PHE A 156 -4.45 15.36 -3.32
CA PHE A 156 -3.13 15.95 -3.56
C PHE A 156 -2.80 16.06 -5.06
N ILE A 157 -2.99 14.99 -5.82
CA ILE A 157 -2.70 14.95 -7.27
C ILE A 157 -3.58 15.94 -8.04
N SER A 158 -4.83 16.15 -7.61
CA SER A 158 -5.74 17.13 -8.22
C SER A 158 -5.19 18.57 -8.23
N LYS A 159 -4.23 18.89 -7.36
CA LYS A 159 -3.59 20.20 -7.28
C LYS A 159 -2.14 20.18 -7.76
N ASN A 160 -1.47 19.04 -7.64
CA ASN A 160 -0.06 18.85 -8.01
C ASN A 160 0.12 17.73 -9.05
N PHE A 161 -0.24 18.02 -10.30
CA PHE A 161 -0.12 17.06 -11.42
C PHE A 161 1.32 16.62 -11.71
N SER A 162 2.33 17.41 -11.33
CA SER A 162 3.74 17.08 -11.54
C SER A 162 4.28 15.99 -10.60
N ALA A 163 3.55 15.64 -9.53
CA ALA A 163 4.00 14.71 -8.49
C ALA A 163 3.41 13.29 -8.59
N VAL A 164 2.83 12.93 -9.74
CA VAL A 164 2.23 11.60 -9.99
C VAL A 164 3.14 10.41 -9.66
N PRO A 165 4.43 10.36 -10.06
CA PRO A 165 5.25 9.16 -9.86
C PRO A 165 5.61 8.89 -8.40
N ALA A 166 5.60 9.91 -7.54
CA ALA A 166 5.90 9.78 -6.12
C ALA A 166 4.73 10.23 -5.23
N SER A 167 3.50 10.08 -5.72
CA SER A 167 2.29 10.64 -5.09
C SER A 167 2.11 10.24 -3.62
N PHE A 168 2.42 8.99 -3.25
CA PHE A 168 2.40 8.55 -1.86
C PHE A 168 3.36 9.38 -0.99
N TYR A 169 4.64 9.47 -1.37
CA TYR A 169 5.66 10.17 -0.60
C TYR A 169 5.51 11.69 -0.64
N ALA A 170 5.13 12.24 -1.79
CA ALA A 170 4.91 13.68 -1.98
C ALA A 170 3.66 14.18 -1.23
N SER A 171 2.67 13.30 -0.99
CA SER A 171 1.48 13.64 -0.21
C SER A 171 1.74 13.70 1.30
N ILE A 172 2.89 13.22 1.78
CA ILE A 172 3.23 13.32 3.20
C ILE A 172 3.62 14.77 3.50
N PRO A 173 2.96 15.45 4.46
CA PRO A 173 3.31 16.82 4.80
C PRO A 173 4.79 16.89 5.20
N GLY A 174 5.49 17.89 4.64
CA GLY A 174 6.88 18.17 4.97
C GLY A 174 7.07 18.50 6.46
N LYS A 175 8.33 18.57 6.91
CA LYS A 175 8.64 18.97 8.28
C LYS A 175 7.90 20.27 8.62
N LEU A 176 7.17 20.29 9.74
CA LEU A 176 6.93 21.55 10.44
C LEU A 176 8.31 22.05 10.89
N THR A 177 8.93 22.92 10.09
CA THR A 177 10.04 23.76 10.54
C THR A 177 9.54 24.75 11.57
#